data_AF-A0A6M0AND4-F1
#
_entry.id   AF-A0A6M0AND4-F1
#
_cell.length_a   1.000
_cell.length_b   1.000
_cell.length_c   1.000
_cell.angle_alpha   90.00
_cell.angle_beta   90.00
_cell.angle_gamma   90.00
#
_symmetry.space_group_name_H-M   'P 1'
#
loop_
_entity.id
_entity.type
_entity.pdbx_description
1 polymer ?
#
loop_
_entity_poly.entity_id
_entity_poly.type
_entity_poly.pdbx_seq_one_letter_code
_entity_poly.pdbx_strand_id
1 'polypeptide(L)'
;IIKFTAQVLEKITTIIPNHVSGPIALILGLLFIFWGQTRTVGSITEVLKPDHDRKLIDVLMDHRRLNRGPKIVVIGGGTGLSSLLRGLKVYSANITAIVTVADDGGSSGRLRREIGVLPPGDIRHCLTALADQEKLLTELFEYRFRAGSGLVGHSFGNLFLTAMSDITGDLEQAVAASSQVLAVRGRVLPATLTDVSLWAELADGRRIEGESNITEARGVIKKIGCTPEEPPALPAALKAIDEADYIIIGPGSLYTSIIPNLLVPEITDAIAARLIPRIYVCNIMTQPGETDGYSVSDHIKTIDEACGKRLFNAVLVNRKYPSAGSLIKYAQVKSHPVFLDREETSKLGRRIVATNVMYEDEETHLVRHNSERLARVLLRWYSRAHA
;
A
#
# COMPACT_ATOMS: atom_id res chain seq x y z
N ILE A 1 -26.03 -9.27 54.94
CA ILE A 1 -25.09 -8.19 54.56
C ILE A 1 -25.63 -6.82 54.98
N ILE A 2 -26.79 -6.38 54.49
CA ILE A 2 -27.36 -5.03 54.79
C ILE A 2 -27.59 -4.75 56.29
N LYS A 3 -28.14 -5.71 57.05
CA LYS A 3 -28.31 -5.57 58.52
C LYS A 3 -26.98 -5.52 59.28
N PHE A 4 -25.98 -6.26 58.80
CA PHE A 4 -24.65 -6.29 59.40
C PHE A 4 -23.88 -4.99 59.13
N THR A 5 -23.96 -4.47 57.91
CA THR A 5 -23.35 -3.18 57.56
C THR A 5 -23.98 -2.02 58.32
N ALA A 6 -25.30 -2.04 58.55
CA ALA A 6 -25.99 -1.02 59.32
C ALA A 6 -25.56 -0.98 60.80
N GLN A 7 -25.49 -2.15 61.46
CA GLN A 7 -25.06 -2.26 62.85
C GLN A 7 -23.59 -1.85 63.07
N VAL A 8 -22.73 -2.14 62.09
CA VAL A 8 -21.32 -1.71 62.11
C VAL A 8 -21.21 -0.19 61.94
N LEU A 9 -21.98 0.40 61.02
CA LEU A 9 -21.98 1.85 60.81
C LEU A 9 -22.46 2.59 62.07
N GLU A 10 -23.53 2.10 62.68
CA GLU A 10 -24.14 2.70 63.89
C GLU A 10 -23.17 2.69 65.09
N LYS A 11 -22.42 1.59 65.29
CA LYS A 11 -21.36 1.50 66.30
C LYS A 11 -20.17 2.42 66.03
N ILE A 12 -19.83 2.66 64.76
CA ILE A 12 -18.71 3.54 64.40
C ILE A 12 -19.11 5.01 64.61
N THR A 13 -20.35 5.37 64.28
CA THR A 13 -20.88 6.74 64.44
C THR A 13 -21.07 7.17 65.90
N THR A 14 -21.17 6.22 66.84
CA THR A 14 -21.31 6.53 68.28
C THR A 14 -19.97 6.69 69.00
N ILE A 15 -18.86 6.21 68.42
CA ILE A 15 -17.52 6.25 69.01
C ILE A 15 -16.67 7.39 68.41
N ILE A 16 -16.87 7.72 67.13
CA ILE A 16 -16.04 8.69 66.41
C ILE A 16 -16.84 9.99 66.20
N PRO A 17 -16.33 11.15 66.68
CA PRO A 17 -16.99 12.44 66.48
C PRO A 17 -17.26 12.74 65.00
N ASN A 18 -18.42 13.33 64.70
CA ASN A 18 -18.89 13.58 63.33
C ASN A 18 -17.93 14.43 62.47
N HIS A 19 -17.12 15.29 63.09
CA HIS A 19 -16.10 16.09 62.40
C HIS A 19 -14.87 15.27 61.96
N VAL A 20 -14.70 14.05 62.47
CA VAL A 20 -13.62 13.11 62.12
C VAL A 20 -14.14 11.99 61.21
N SER A 21 -15.33 11.44 61.50
CA SER A 21 -15.90 10.34 60.72
C SER A 21 -16.32 10.75 59.30
N GLY A 22 -16.82 11.98 59.12
CA GLY A 22 -17.17 12.53 57.80
C GLY A 22 -15.99 12.60 56.82
N PRO A 23 -14.88 13.27 57.16
CA PRO A 23 -13.68 13.30 56.32
C PRO A 23 -13.09 11.91 56.04
N ILE A 24 -13.07 11.01 57.04
CA ILE A 24 -12.58 9.63 56.86
C ILE A 24 -13.45 8.86 55.86
N ALA A 25 -14.77 8.97 55.96
CA ALA A 25 -15.70 8.33 55.02
C ALA A 25 -15.53 8.86 53.59
N LEU A 26 -15.30 10.18 53.43
CA LEU A 26 -15.02 10.79 52.13
C LEU A 26 -13.69 10.31 51.54
N ILE A 27 -12.63 10.25 52.35
CA ILE A 27 -11.31 9.75 51.92
C ILE A 27 -11.40 8.27 51.54
N LEU A 28 -12.07 7.44 52.36
CA LEU A 28 -12.31 6.02 52.03
C LEU A 28 -13.16 5.87 50.77
N GLY A 29 -14.18 6.70 50.59
CA GLY A 29 -15.00 6.74 49.37
C GLY A 29 -14.17 7.08 48.13
N LEU A 30 -13.34 8.11 48.19
CA LEU A 30 -12.42 8.48 47.11
C LEU A 30 -11.38 7.39 46.83
N LEU A 31 -10.86 6.72 47.87
CA LEU A 31 -9.96 5.58 47.73
C LEU A 31 -10.66 4.40 47.05
N PHE A 32 -11.90 4.09 47.41
CA PHE A 32 -12.66 3.02 46.74
C PHE A 32 -13.02 3.37 45.30
N ILE A 33 -13.33 4.64 44.99
CA ILE A 33 -13.54 5.10 43.62
C ILE A 33 -12.24 4.95 42.82
N PHE A 34 -11.11 5.39 43.38
CA PHE A 34 -9.80 5.27 42.73
C PHE A 34 -9.38 3.80 42.54
N TRP A 35 -9.62 2.95 43.54
CA TRP A 35 -9.37 1.52 43.49
C TRP A 35 -10.27 0.80 42.47
N GLY A 36 -11.55 1.17 42.42
CA GLY A 36 -12.50 0.68 41.43
C GLY A 36 -12.10 1.09 40.01
N GLN A 37 -11.77 2.37 39.81
CA GLN A 37 -11.30 2.89 38.52
C GLN A 37 -10.02 2.19 38.06
N THR A 38 -9.02 2.03 38.93
CA THR A 38 -7.77 1.33 38.59
C THR A 38 -8.00 -0.14 38.27
N ARG A 39 -8.92 -0.83 38.97
CA ARG A 39 -9.30 -2.21 38.67
C ARG A 39 -10.04 -2.35 37.33
N THR A 40 -11.00 -1.47 37.04
CA THR A 40 -11.75 -1.46 35.78
C THR A 40 -10.85 -1.17 34.59
N VAL A 41 -9.94 -0.19 34.72
CA VAL A 41 -8.93 0.07 33.70
C VAL A 41 -8.01 -1.14 33.53
N GLY A 42 -7.60 -1.79 34.63
CA GLY A 42 -6.82 -3.02 34.61
C GLY A 42 -7.49 -4.16 33.84
N SER A 43 -8.77 -4.44 34.12
CA SER A 43 -9.52 -5.51 33.45
C SER A 43 -9.77 -5.24 31.96
N ILE A 44 -10.01 -3.99 31.59
CA ILE A 44 -10.15 -3.58 30.17
C ILE A 44 -8.80 -3.72 29.46
N THR A 45 -7.71 -3.34 30.13
CA THR A 45 -6.35 -3.44 29.59
C THR A 45 -5.91 -4.89 29.40
N GLU A 46 -6.35 -5.81 30.25
CA GLU A 46 -6.01 -7.23 30.15
C GLU A 46 -6.68 -7.92 28.96
N VAL A 47 -7.93 -7.56 28.65
CA VAL A 47 -8.69 -8.11 27.52
C VAL A 47 -8.30 -7.46 26.18
N LEU A 48 -7.91 -6.18 26.19
CA LEU A 48 -7.52 -5.41 24.99
C LEU A 48 -6.00 -5.34 24.76
N LYS A 49 -5.22 -6.29 25.29
CA LYS A 49 -3.79 -6.44 24.99
C LYS A 49 -3.60 -7.52 23.91
N PRO A 50 -3.55 -7.16 22.61
CA PRO A 50 -3.03 -8.06 21.61
C PRO A 50 -1.50 -7.90 21.62
N ASP A 51 -0.83 -8.94 22.11
CA ASP A 51 0.60 -9.20 21.94
C ASP A 51 1.62 -8.23 22.59
N HIS A 52 2.80 -8.78 22.88
CA HIS A 52 3.86 -8.31 23.78
C HIS A 52 4.17 -6.77 23.89
N ASP A 53 4.41 -6.35 25.14
CA ASP A 53 5.12 -5.13 25.61
C ASP A 53 4.54 -3.72 25.41
N ARG A 54 3.40 -3.53 24.72
CA ARG A 54 2.84 -2.17 24.52
C ARG A 54 1.74 -1.82 25.53
N LYS A 55 1.74 -0.59 26.05
CA LYS A 55 0.66 -0.10 26.92
C LYS A 55 -0.54 0.24 26.03
N LEU A 56 -1.76 -0.03 26.51
CA LEU A 56 -3.02 0.32 25.81
C LEU A 56 -3.08 1.81 25.40
N ILE A 57 -2.48 2.67 26.22
CA ILE A 57 -2.34 4.11 25.94
C ILE A 57 -1.54 4.34 24.66
N ASP A 58 -0.45 3.61 24.44
CA ASP A 58 0.39 3.74 23.24
C ASP A 58 -0.38 3.33 21.99
N VAL A 59 -1.18 2.26 22.07
CA VAL A 59 -2.06 1.80 20.98
C VAL A 59 -3.11 2.85 20.63
N LEU A 60 -3.77 3.44 21.63
CA LEU A 60 -4.76 4.50 21.42
C LEU A 60 -4.13 5.79 20.86
N MET A 61 -2.93 6.16 21.32
CA MET A 61 -2.19 7.32 20.82
C MET A 61 -1.73 7.10 19.37
N ASP A 62 -1.20 5.92 19.05
CA ASP A 62 -0.85 5.54 17.68
C ASP A 62 -2.08 5.58 16.78
N HIS A 63 -3.21 5.01 17.21
CA HIS A 63 -4.43 5.03 16.41
C HIS A 63 -4.92 6.45 16.11
N ARG A 64 -4.90 7.35 17.10
CA ARG A 64 -5.25 8.77 16.89
C ARG A 64 -4.25 9.49 15.98
N ARG A 65 -2.95 9.22 16.13
CA ARG A 65 -1.90 9.81 15.28
C ARG A 65 -2.07 9.38 13.83
N LEU A 66 -2.29 8.09 13.59
CA LEU A 66 -2.45 7.51 12.25
C LEU A 66 -3.71 8.02 11.55
N ASN A 67 -4.83 8.14 12.27
CA ASN A 67 -6.09 8.66 11.70
C ASN A 67 -6.02 10.15 11.37
N ARG A 68 -5.12 10.91 12.02
CA ARG A 68 -4.80 12.30 11.68
C ARG A 68 -3.64 12.43 10.69
N GLY A 69 -3.13 11.31 10.18
CA GLY A 69 -2.09 11.30 9.16
C GLY A 69 -2.60 11.86 7.82
N PRO A 70 -1.69 12.28 6.93
CA PRO A 70 -2.06 12.82 5.63
C PRO A 70 -2.83 11.79 4.79
N LYS A 71 -3.73 12.27 3.93
CA LYS A 71 -4.40 11.46 2.91
C LYS A 71 -3.44 11.20 1.76
N ILE A 72 -2.94 9.97 1.68
CA ILE A 72 -1.92 9.56 0.71
C ILE A 72 -2.57 8.67 -0.35
N VAL A 73 -2.49 9.09 -1.61
CA VAL A 73 -2.82 8.23 -2.75
C VAL A 73 -1.54 7.65 -3.33
N VAL A 74 -1.51 6.34 -3.54
CA VAL A 74 -0.39 5.64 -4.16
C VAL A 74 -0.89 4.91 -5.40
N ILE A 75 -0.24 5.11 -6.53
CA ILE A 75 -0.65 4.54 -7.83
C ILE A 75 0.43 3.61 -8.34
N GLY A 76 0.08 2.39 -8.71
CA GLY A 76 1.02 1.43 -9.28
C GLY A 76 0.49 0.01 -9.27
N GLY A 77 1.39 -0.95 -9.06
CA GLY A 77 1.06 -2.37 -9.03
C GLY A 77 2.20 -3.22 -8.46
N GLY A 78 1.93 -4.52 -8.35
CA GLY A 78 2.90 -5.54 -7.98
C GLY A 78 3.54 -5.40 -6.59
N THR A 79 4.72 -6.01 -6.49
CA THR A 79 5.44 -6.16 -5.21
C THR A 79 6.11 -4.87 -4.74
N GLY A 80 6.50 -3.98 -5.66
CA GLY A 80 7.09 -2.68 -5.35
C GLY A 80 6.13 -1.78 -4.58
N LEU A 81 4.89 -1.65 -5.09
CA LEU A 81 3.82 -0.92 -4.43
C LEU A 81 3.53 -1.52 -3.04
N SER A 82 3.45 -2.85 -2.96
CA SER A 82 3.22 -3.55 -1.69
C SER A 82 4.30 -3.27 -0.64
N SER A 83 5.57 -3.23 -1.04
CA SER A 83 6.67 -2.85 -0.14
C SER A 83 6.54 -1.41 0.35
N LEU A 84 6.14 -0.48 -0.51
CA LEU A 84 5.89 0.91 -0.13
C LEU A 84 4.71 1.02 0.87
N LEU A 85 3.58 0.37 0.58
CA LEU A 85 2.39 0.38 1.43
C LEU A 85 2.66 -0.16 2.84
N ARG A 86 3.45 -1.24 2.97
CA ARG A 86 3.89 -1.78 4.27
C ARG A 86 4.65 -0.75 5.10
N GLY A 87 5.44 0.11 4.45
CA GLY A 87 6.15 1.19 5.13
C GLY A 87 5.25 2.38 5.48
N LEU A 88 4.35 2.77 4.56
CA LEU A 88 3.48 3.94 4.73
C LEU A 88 2.43 3.75 5.84
N LYS A 89 1.89 2.52 6.02
CA LYS A 89 0.86 2.25 7.05
C LYS A 89 1.31 2.51 8.49
N VAL A 90 2.61 2.64 8.71
CA VAL A 90 3.21 3.03 10.01
C VAL A 90 3.01 4.52 10.30
N TYR A 91 2.70 5.32 9.29
CA TYR A 91 2.62 6.79 9.41
C TYR A 91 1.22 7.37 9.15
N SER A 92 0.38 6.71 8.36
CA SER A 92 -1.00 7.15 8.11
C SER A 92 -1.92 5.95 7.98
N ALA A 93 -3.14 6.08 8.51
CA ALA A 93 -4.25 5.16 8.21
C ALA A 93 -5.04 5.60 6.97
N ASN A 94 -4.79 6.81 6.46
CA ASN A 94 -5.51 7.43 5.35
C ASN A 94 -4.79 7.16 4.01
N ILE A 95 -4.49 5.89 3.73
CA ILE A 95 -3.80 5.48 2.49
C ILE A 95 -4.82 4.92 1.51
N THR A 96 -4.80 5.38 0.27
CA THR A 96 -5.55 4.77 -0.84
C THR A 96 -4.58 4.29 -1.90
N ALA A 97 -4.54 2.97 -2.12
CA ALA A 97 -3.78 2.36 -3.22
C ALA A 97 -4.70 2.21 -4.44
N ILE A 98 -4.30 2.79 -5.58
CA ILE A 98 -4.97 2.62 -6.87
C ILE A 98 -4.13 1.67 -7.70
N VAL A 99 -4.74 0.59 -8.16
CA VAL A 99 -4.06 -0.51 -8.84
C VAL A 99 -4.68 -0.86 -10.19
N THR A 100 -3.82 -1.32 -11.10
CA THR A 100 -4.24 -1.79 -12.42
C THR A 100 -4.99 -3.12 -12.31
N VAL A 101 -5.92 -3.35 -13.23
CA VAL A 101 -6.64 -4.63 -13.41
C VAL A 101 -6.33 -5.23 -14.78
N ALA A 102 -5.14 -4.96 -15.31
CA ALA A 102 -4.75 -5.42 -16.64
C ALA A 102 -3.95 -6.73 -16.66
N ASP A 103 -3.59 -7.26 -15.48
CA ASP A 103 -2.81 -8.50 -15.31
C ASP A 103 -3.48 -9.71 -15.99
N ASP A 104 -2.68 -10.46 -16.74
CA ASP A 104 -3.08 -11.66 -17.46
C ASP A 104 -2.14 -12.86 -17.20
N GLY A 105 -1.26 -12.71 -16.21
CA GLY A 105 -0.22 -13.66 -15.85
C GLY A 105 -0.57 -14.59 -14.70
N GLY A 106 0.11 -15.72 -14.65
CA GLY A 106 0.09 -16.65 -13.52
C GLY A 106 -1.30 -17.05 -13.04
N SER A 107 -1.57 -16.88 -11.74
CA SER A 107 -2.86 -17.24 -11.14
C SER A 107 -3.97 -16.25 -11.51
N SER A 108 -3.67 -14.96 -11.67
CA SER A 108 -4.68 -13.94 -12.00
C SER A 108 -5.20 -14.17 -13.42
N GLY A 109 -4.28 -14.35 -14.37
CA GLY A 109 -4.60 -14.61 -15.77
C GLY A 109 -5.40 -15.89 -16.01
N ARG A 110 -5.12 -16.97 -15.28
CA ARG A 110 -5.93 -18.19 -15.36
C ARG A 110 -7.37 -17.93 -14.89
N LEU A 111 -7.55 -17.28 -13.74
CA LEU A 111 -8.89 -16.95 -13.23
C LEU A 111 -9.66 -16.03 -14.18
N ARG A 112 -8.97 -15.05 -14.76
CA ARG A 112 -9.53 -14.16 -15.78
C ARG A 112 -10.02 -14.93 -17.01
N ARG A 113 -9.22 -15.86 -17.54
CA ARG A 113 -9.58 -16.66 -18.73
C ARG A 113 -10.66 -17.71 -18.46
N GLU A 114 -10.64 -18.34 -17.29
CA GLU A 114 -11.52 -19.47 -16.96
C GLU A 114 -12.87 -19.01 -16.38
N ILE A 115 -12.88 -17.91 -15.63
CA ILE A 115 -14.06 -17.46 -14.85
C ILE A 115 -14.56 -16.09 -15.36
N GLY A 116 -13.78 -15.37 -16.15
CA GLY A 116 -14.19 -14.05 -16.69
C GLY A 116 -14.18 -12.94 -15.65
N VAL A 117 -13.38 -13.07 -14.58
CA VAL A 117 -13.23 -12.05 -13.53
C VAL A 117 -12.04 -11.14 -13.79
N LEU A 118 -12.11 -9.91 -13.29
CA LEU A 118 -10.95 -9.01 -13.25
C LEU A 118 -9.80 -9.63 -12.45
N PRO A 119 -8.54 -9.42 -12.85
CA PRO A 119 -7.39 -10.07 -12.21
C PRO A 119 -7.21 -9.56 -10.77
N PRO A 120 -7.26 -10.46 -9.76
CA PRO A 120 -7.23 -10.04 -8.35
C PRO A 120 -5.81 -9.84 -7.81
N GLY A 121 -4.76 -10.16 -8.57
CA GLY A 121 -3.38 -10.30 -8.06
C GLY A 121 -2.82 -9.05 -7.39
N ASP A 122 -2.85 -7.91 -8.08
CA ASP A 122 -2.30 -6.66 -7.55
C ASP A 122 -3.12 -6.09 -6.38
N ILE A 123 -4.44 -6.25 -6.44
CA ILE A 123 -5.34 -5.91 -5.33
C ILE A 123 -4.99 -6.76 -4.10
N ARG A 124 -4.87 -8.08 -4.27
CA ARG A 124 -4.50 -9.01 -3.20
C ARG A 124 -3.20 -8.59 -2.53
N HIS A 125 -2.17 -8.30 -3.31
CA HIS A 125 -0.88 -7.87 -2.81
C HIS A 125 -0.96 -6.57 -1.97
N CYS A 126 -1.78 -5.61 -2.42
CA CYS A 126 -2.01 -4.37 -1.66
C CYS A 126 -2.81 -4.59 -0.37
N LEU A 127 -3.83 -5.45 -0.41
CA LEU A 127 -4.61 -5.82 0.78
C LEU A 127 -3.71 -6.47 1.84
N THR A 128 -2.90 -7.46 1.44
CA THR A 128 -1.92 -8.09 2.34
C THR A 128 -0.92 -7.06 2.89
N ALA A 129 -0.46 -6.12 2.06
CA ALA A 129 0.51 -5.11 2.47
C ALA A 129 -0.07 -4.17 3.56
N LEU A 130 -1.34 -3.82 3.46
CA LEU A 130 -2.04 -2.90 4.35
C LEU A 130 -2.77 -3.59 5.52
N ALA A 131 -2.91 -4.92 5.52
CA ALA A 131 -3.51 -5.71 6.59
C ALA A 131 -2.83 -5.46 7.95
N ASP A 132 -3.64 -5.49 9.03
CA ASP A 132 -3.13 -5.43 10.40
C ASP A 132 -2.60 -6.80 10.86
N GLN A 133 -1.79 -6.82 11.92
CA GLN A 133 -0.78 -7.83 12.26
C GLN A 133 -1.23 -9.27 12.58
N GLU A 134 -2.36 -9.77 12.08
CA GLU A 134 -2.66 -11.20 12.14
C GLU A 134 -1.80 -11.96 11.12
N LYS A 135 -0.61 -12.43 11.57
CA LYS A 135 0.37 -13.16 10.75
C LYS A 135 -0.27 -14.33 10.01
N LEU A 136 -1.14 -15.09 10.67
CA LEU A 136 -1.75 -16.29 10.09
C LEU A 136 -2.68 -15.97 8.91
N LEU A 137 -3.60 -15.01 9.04
CA LEU A 137 -4.49 -14.61 7.95
C LEU A 137 -3.70 -14.05 6.76
N THR A 138 -2.68 -13.24 7.06
CA THR A 138 -1.77 -12.68 6.05
C THR A 138 -1.03 -13.79 5.30
N GLU A 139 -0.50 -14.80 6.02
CA GLU A 139 0.18 -15.96 5.44
C GLU A 139 -0.77 -16.83 4.60
N LEU A 140 -2.00 -17.02 5.06
CA LEU A 140 -3.04 -17.73 4.31
C LEU A 140 -3.36 -17.00 3.00
N PHE A 141 -3.47 -15.67 3.01
CA PHE A 141 -3.75 -14.88 1.82
C PHE A 141 -2.61 -14.89 0.79
N GLU A 142 -1.37 -15.06 1.24
CA GLU A 142 -0.19 -15.25 0.40
C GLU A 142 0.07 -16.71 0.02
N TYR A 143 -0.68 -17.66 0.59
CA TYR A 143 -0.49 -19.08 0.32
C TYR A 143 -0.70 -19.39 -1.16
N ARG A 144 0.24 -20.17 -1.71
CA ARG A 144 0.20 -20.69 -3.07
C ARG A 144 0.16 -22.21 -3.04
N PHE A 145 -0.86 -22.78 -3.66
CA PHE A 145 -1.04 -24.22 -3.72
C PHE A 145 0.09 -24.88 -4.51
N ARG A 146 0.75 -25.87 -3.88
CA ARG A 146 1.85 -26.65 -4.49
C ARG A 146 1.40 -27.99 -5.05
N ALA A 147 0.23 -28.47 -4.65
CA ALA A 147 -0.33 -29.75 -5.04
C ALA A 147 -1.86 -29.63 -5.16
N GLY A 148 -2.48 -30.56 -5.88
CA GLY A 148 -3.93 -30.61 -6.13
C GLY A 148 -4.27 -30.33 -7.59
N SER A 149 -5.05 -31.22 -8.21
CA SER A 149 -5.50 -31.06 -9.60
C SER A 149 -6.28 -29.76 -9.77
N GLY A 150 -5.91 -28.93 -10.75
CA GLY A 150 -6.52 -27.62 -11.00
C GLY A 150 -6.14 -26.50 -10.01
N LEU A 151 -5.63 -26.83 -8.82
CA LEU A 151 -5.24 -25.83 -7.81
C LEU A 151 -3.77 -25.44 -7.89
N VAL A 152 -2.89 -26.30 -8.43
CA VAL A 152 -1.44 -26.04 -8.46
C VAL A 152 -1.15 -24.67 -9.09
N GLY A 153 -0.40 -23.85 -8.34
CA GLY A 153 0.00 -22.52 -8.75
C GLY A 153 -1.04 -21.42 -8.53
N HIS A 154 -2.28 -21.72 -8.13
CA HIS A 154 -3.22 -20.69 -7.67
C HIS A 154 -2.81 -20.13 -6.32
N SER A 155 -3.12 -18.85 -6.10
CA SER A 155 -3.03 -18.23 -4.77
C SER A 155 -4.39 -18.36 -4.07
N PHE A 156 -4.38 -18.73 -2.79
CA PHE A 156 -5.60 -18.76 -1.98
C PHE A 156 -6.28 -17.39 -1.97
N GLY A 157 -5.54 -16.30 -1.74
CA GLY A 157 -6.14 -14.96 -1.74
C GLY A 157 -6.75 -14.57 -3.10
N ASN A 158 -6.21 -15.05 -4.23
CA ASN A 158 -6.81 -14.81 -5.54
C ASN A 158 -8.15 -15.56 -5.66
N LEU A 159 -8.20 -16.82 -5.22
CA LEU A 159 -9.43 -17.61 -5.21
C LEU A 159 -10.47 -16.99 -4.26
N PHE A 160 -10.03 -16.54 -3.08
CA PHE A 160 -10.87 -15.85 -2.12
C PHE A 160 -11.49 -14.58 -2.73
N LEU A 161 -10.68 -13.71 -3.33
CA LEU A 161 -11.17 -12.48 -3.98
C LEU A 161 -12.10 -12.76 -5.16
N THR A 162 -11.82 -13.82 -5.92
CA THR A 162 -12.67 -14.27 -7.02
C THR A 162 -14.05 -14.71 -6.49
N ALA A 163 -14.07 -15.56 -5.45
CA ALA A 163 -15.31 -16.00 -4.81
C ALA A 163 -16.07 -14.84 -4.16
N MET A 164 -15.36 -13.90 -3.52
CA MET A 164 -15.99 -12.70 -2.96
C MET A 164 -16.64 -11.85 -4.06
N SER A 165 -16.00 -11.69 -5.22
CA SER A 165 -16.56 -10.94 -6.36
C SER A 165 -17.80 -11.59 -6.93
N ASP A 166 -17.83 -12.92 -7.00
CA ASP A 166 -19.01 -13.68 -7.41
C ASP A 166 -20.17 -13.54 -6.41
N ILE A 167 -19.88 -13.55 -5.10
CA ILE A 167 -20.88 -13.40 -4.03
C ILE A 167 -21.44 -11.97 -3.95
N THR A 168 -20.57 -10.95 -4.03
CA THR A 168 -20.99 -9.54 -3.92
C THR A 168 -21.53 -8.97 -5.22
N GLY A 169 -21.30 -9.65 -6.34
CA GLY A 169 -21.75 -9.24 -7.68
C GLY A 169 -20.88 -8.18 -8.36
N ASP A 170 -19.98 -7.52 -7.61
CA ASP A 170 -18.96 -6.63 -8.17
C ASP A 170 -17.64 -6.67 -7.38
N LEU A 171 -16.54 -6.32 -8.07
CA LEU A 171 -15.20 -6.31 -7.51
C LEU A 171 -15.01 -5.24 -6.43
N GLU A 172 -15.64 -4.07 -6.54
CA GLU A 172 -15.46 -2.99 -5.56
C GLU A 172 -15.95 -3.43 -4.17
N GLN A 173 -17.13 -4.03 -4.11
CA GLN A 173 -17.71 -4.59 -2.89
C GLN A 173 -16.88 -5.76 -2.37
N ALA A 174 -16.37 -6.62 -3.24
CA ALA A 174 -15.51 -7.74 -2.84
C ALA A 174 -14.22 -7.25 -2.16
N VAL A 175 -13.59 -6.21 -2.72
CA VAL A 175 -12.39 -5.61 -2.16
C VAL A 175 -12.70 -4.90 -0.84
N ALA A 176 -13.84 -4.20 -0.75
CA ALA A 176 -14.28 -3.55 0.49
C ALA A 176 -14.54 -4.58 1.60
N ALA A 177 -15.24 -5.68 1.32
CA ALA A 177 -15.50 -6.75 2.27
C ALA A 177 -14.20 -7.47 2.67
N SER A 178 -13.32 -7.75 1.71
CA SER A 178 -12.00 -8.36 1.97
C SER A 178 -11.12 -7.47 2.82
N SER A 179 -11.21 -6.15 2.64
CA SER A 179 -10.49 -5.17 3.47
C SER A 179 -10.93 -5.23 4.94
N GLN A 180 -12.22 -5.49 5.21
CA GLN A 180 -12.73 -5.66 6.57
C GLN A 180 -12.24 -6.97 7.21
N VAL A 181 -12.28 -8.08 6.45
CA VAL A 181 -11.82 -9.39 6.92
C VAL A 181 -10.33 -9.37 7.30
N LEU A 182 -9.51 -8.64 6.52
CA LEU A 182 -8.06 -8.52 6.75
C LEU A 182 -7.69 -7.34 7.66
N ALA A 183 -8.67 -6.63 8.24
CA ALA A 183 -8.46 -5.44 9.07
C ALA A 183 -7.48 -4.43 8.42
N VAL A 184 -7.69 -4.14 7.14
CA VAL A 184 -6.79 -3.32 6.33
C VAL A 184 -6.75 -1.86 6.82
N ARG A 185 -5.54 -1.32 6.99
CA ARG A 185 -5.31 0.10 7.31
C ARG A 185 -5.19 0.93 6.05
N GLY A 186 -6.32 1.32 5.48
CA GLY A 186 -6.41 2.10 4.26
C GLY A 186 -7.47 1.55 3.32
N ARG A 187 -7.37 1.91 2.04
CA ARG A 187 -8.26 1.46 0.97
C ARG A 187 -7.43 0.96 -0.21
N VAL A 188 -7.91 -0.08 -0.87
CA VAL A 188 -7.39 -0.55 -2.15
C VAL A 188 -8.51 -0.42 -3.17
N LEU A 189 -8.24 0.26 -4.27
CA LEU A 189 -9.21 0.55 -5.32
C LEU A 189 -8.64 0.15 -6.67
N PRO A 190 -9.40 -0.55 -7.52
CA PRO A 190 -8.99 -0.70 -8.91
C PRO A 190 -9.06 0.65 -9.64
N ALA A 191 -8.18 0.85 -10.62
CA ALA A 191 -8.18 2.05 -11.46
C ALA A 191 -9.48 2.15 -12.28
N THR A 192 -9.97 1.01 -12.77
CA THR A 192 -11.23 0.87 -13.51
C THR A 192 -11.90 -0.46 -13.15
N LEU A 193 -13.21 -0.55 -13.32
CA LEU A 193 -13.95 -1.82 -13.28
C LEU A 193 -14.10 -2.45 -14.68
N THR A 194 -13.53 -1.82 -15.70
CA THR A 194 -13.53 -2.34 -17.07
C THR A 194 -12.45 -3.41 -17.21
N ASP A 195 -12.78 -4.53 -17.86
CA ASP A 195 -11.80 -5.57 -18.20
C ASP A 195 -10.87 -5.05 -19.31
N VAL A 196 -9.65 -4.65 -18.92
CA VAL A 196 -8.67 -4.01 -19.82
C VAL A 196 -7.55 -4.98 -20.17
N SER A 197 -7.24 -5.11 -21.46
CA SER A 197 -6.08 -5.84 -21.94
C SER A 197 -5.03 -4.86 -22.46
N LEU A 198 -3.78 -5.01 -22.03
CA LEU A 198 -2.68 -4.17 -22.50
C LEU A 198 -2.22 -4.60 -23.89
N TRP A 199 -1.74 -3.65 -24.67
CA TRP A 199 -1.01 -3.92 -25.90
C TRP A 199 0.20 -2.99 -26.01
N ALA A 200 1.27 -3.46 -26.63
CA ALA A 200 2.46 -2.67 -26.92
C ALA A 200 2.87 -2.80 -28.39
N GLU A 201 3.26 -1.68 -29.00
CA GLU A 201 3.95 -1.66 -30.28
C GLU A 201 5.45 -1.56 -30.01
N LEU A 202 6.20 -2.52 -30.53
CA LEU A 202 7.65 -2.57 -30.41
C LEU A 202 8.32 -1.78 -31.54
N ALA A 203 9.56 -1.36 -31.32
CA ALA A 203 10.35 -0.61 -32.31
C ALA A 203 10.60 -1.40 -33.61
N ASP A 204 10.51 -2.73 -33.56
CA ASP A 204 10.62 -3.63 -34.73
C ASP A 204 9.29 -3.78 -35.51
N GLY A 205 8.22 -3.09 -35.09
CA GLY A 205 6.92 -3.08 -35.74
C GLY A 205 5.95 -4.17 -35.26
N ARG A 206 6.38 -5.09 -34.39
CA ARG A 206 5.46 -6.08 -33.79
C ARG A 206 4.47 -5.40 -32.85
N ARG A 207 3.21 -5.83 -32.91
CA ARG A 207 2.20 -5.53 -31.90
C ARG A 207 2.01 -6.75 -31.00
N ILE A 208 2.17 -6.56 -29.70
CA ILE A 208 2.04 -7.60 -28.68
C ILE A 208 0.84 -7.26 -27.81
N GLU A 209 0.02 -8.25 -27.49
CA GLU A 209 -1.16 -8.10 -26.64
C GLU A 209 -1.00 -8.97 -25.38
N GLY A 210 -1.45 -8.45 -24.24
CA GLY A 210 -1.32 -9.07 -22.93
C GLY A 210 -0.06 -8.65 -22.17
N GLU A 211 -0.19 -8.38 -20.87
CA GLU A 211 0.90 -7.92 -20.00
C GLU A 211 2.08 -8.90 -20.00
N SER A 212 1.79 -10.18 -19.80
CA SER A 212 2.79 -11.25 -19.72
C SER A 212 3.56 -11.36 -21.03
N ASN A 213 2.86 -11.28 -22.16
CA ASN A 213 3.44 -11.40 -23.49
C ASN A 213 4.33 -10.20 -23.84
N ILE A 214 3.96 -8.98 -23.41
CA ILE A 214 4.76 -7.77 -23.63
C ILE A 214 6.15 -7.94 -23.01
N THR A 215 6.20 -8.42 -21.77
CA THR A 215 7.46 -8.67 -21.05
C THR A 215 8.28 -9.78 -21.72
N GLU A 216 7.62 -10.85 -22.18
CA GLU A 216 8.28 -11.99 -22.83
C GLU A 216 8.80 -11.69 -24.25
N ALA A 217 8.20 -10.72 -24.95
CA ALA A 217 8.55 -10.38 -26.32
C ALA A 217 9.96 -9.77 -26.49
N ARG A 218 10.56 -9.27 -25.39
CA ARG A 218 11.93 -8.73 -25.30
C ARG A 218 12.28 -7.75 -26.42
N GLY A 219 11.41 -6.78 -26.66
CA GLY A 219 11.64 -5.69 -27.62
C GLY A 219 11.61 -4.33 -26.95
N VAL A 220 12.05 -3.30 -27.68
CA VAL A 220 11.96 -1.91 -27.23
C VAL A 220 10.53 -1.43 -27.44
N ILE A 221 9.80 -1.16 -26.36
CA ILE A 221 8.44 -0.64 -26.42
C ILE A 221 8.49 0.81 -26.92
N LYS A 222 7.74 1.09 -28.00
CA LYS A 222 7.61 2.42 -28.60
C LYS A 222 6.28 3.07 -28.22
N LYS A 223 5.22 2.28 -28.16
CA LYS A 223 3.88 2.74 -27.78
C LYS A 223 3.20 1.68 -26.94
N ILE A 224 2.42 2.11 -25.97
CA ILE A 224 1.58 1.24 -25.14
C ILE A 224 0.17 1.80 -25.08
N GLY A 225 -0.80 0.92 -24.97
CA GLY A 225 -2.19 1.28 -24.75
C GLY A 225 -2.97 0.11 -24.16
N CYS A 226 -4.28 0.26 -24.11
CA CYS A 226 -5.19 -0.77 -23.63
C CYS A 226 -6.40 -0.91 -24.56
N THR A 227 -7.07 -2.05 -24.43
CA THR A 227 -8.36 -2.34 -25.08
C THR A 227 -9.34 -2.77 -23.98
N PRO A 228 -10.54 -2.18 -23.88
CA PRO A 228 -11.00 -1.00 -24.65
C PRO A 228 -10.14 0.24 -24.37
N GLU A 229 -10.07 1.15 -25.34
CA GLU A 229 -9.39 2.44 -25.18
C GLU A 229 -10.17 3.32 -24.20
N GLU A 230 -9.44 4.19 -23.49
CA GLU A 230 -10.01 5.18 -22.56
C GLU A 230 -11.02 4.58 -21.55
N PRO A 231 -10.64 3.54 -20.79
CA PRO A 231 -11.53 2.96 -19.78
C PRO A 231 -11.93 4.02 -18.73
N PRO A 232 -13.19 4.05 -18.27
CA PRO A 232 -13.65 4.98 -17.24
C PRO A 232 -12.96 4.68 -15.90
N ALA A 233 -12.68 5.71 -15.10
CA ALA A 233 -12.14 5.50 -13.77
C ALA A 233 -13.22 5.00 -12.81
N LEU A 234 -12.80 4.30 -11.75
CA LEU A 234 -13.67 4.08 -10.61
C LEU A 234 -13.96 5.44 -9.92
N PRO A 235 -15.23 5.84 -9.72
CA PRO A 235 -15.55 7.12 -9.08
C PRO A 235 -14.93 7.29 -7.68
N ALA A 236 -14.82 6.19 -6.92
CA ALA A 236 -14.14 6.19 -5.62
C ALA A 236 -12.64 6.50 -5.72
N ALA A 237 -11.98 6.14 -6.83
CA ALA A 237 -10.57 6.44 -7.08
C ALA A 237 -10.39 7.94 -7.39
N LEU A 238 -11.27 8.53 -8.20
CA LEU A 238 -11.28 9.97 -8.49
C LEU A 238 -11.48 10.79 -7.22
N LYS A 239 -12.45 10.39 -6.38
CA LYS A 239 -12.69 11.03 -5.07
C LYS A 239 -11.46 10.96 -4.17
N ALA A 240 -10.76 9.83 -4.14
CA ALA A 240 -9.54 9.69 -3.35
C ALA A 240 -8.43 10.63 -3.84
N ILE A 241 -8.27 10.81 -5.16
CA ILE A 241 -7.29 11.74 -5.76
C ILE A 241 -7.65 13.19 -5.42
N ASP A 242 -8.93 13.56 -5.50
CA ASP A 242 -9.41 14.90 -5.18
C ASP A 242 -9.15 15.27 -3.72
N GLU A 243 -9.43 14.34 -2.80
CA GLU A 243 -9.21 14.53 -1.36
C GLU A 243 -7.75 14.35 -0.93
N ALA A 244 -6.84 13.96 -1.82
CA ALA A 244 -5.46 13.66 -1.45
C ALA A 244 -4.69 14.92 -1.01
N ASP A 245 -3.85 14.73 0.02
CA ASP A 245 -2.82 15.69 0.43
C ASP A 245 -1.48 15.38 -0.25
N TYR A 246 -1.27 14.12 -0.66
CA TYR A 246 -0.02 13.63 -1.23
C TYR A 246 -0.29 12.50 -2.23
N ILE A 247 0.28 12.58 -3.44
CA ILE A 247 0.24 11.50 -4.43
C ILE A 247 1.65 10.95 -4.69
N ILE A 248 1.76 9.63 -4.65
CA ILE A 248 2.98 8.88 -4.95
C ILE A 248 2.70 7.96 -6.15
N ILE A 249 3.52 8.06 -7.18
CA ILE A 249 3.45 7.18 -8.36
C ILE A 249 4.60 6.18 -8.26
N GLY A 250 4.28 4.88 -8.34
CA GLY A 250 5.23 3.80 -8.18
C GLY A 250 5.65 3.55 -6.71
N PRO A 251 6.68 2.71 -6.49
CA PRO A 251 7.49 2.03 -7.51
C PRO A 251 6.72 0.86 -8.15
N GLY A 252 7.12 0.47 -9.36
CA GLY A 252 6.51 -0.64 -10.09
C GLY A 252 7.07 -0.72 -11.51
N SER A 253 6.78 -1.81 -12.20
CA SER A 253 7.14 -1.96 -13.61
C SER A 253 6.52 -0.83 -14.43
N LEU A 254 7.31 -0.18 -15.28
CA LEU A 254 6.92 1.08 -15.92
C LEU A 254 5.71 0.87 -16.83
N TYR A 255 5.80 -0.11 -17.72
CA TYR A 255 4.80 -0.36 -18.76
C TYR A 255 3.65 -1.25 -18.27
N THR A 256 3.90 -2.10 -17.28
CA THR A 256 2.95 -3.13 -16.85
C THR A 256 2.30 -2.86 -15.48
N SER A 257 2.84 -1.93 -14.67
CA SER A 257 2.23 -1.56 -13.38
C SER A 257 1.93 -0.08 -13.22
N ILE A 258 2.75 0.82 -13.77
CA ILE A 258 2.54 2.28 -13.61
C ILE A 258 1.65 2.82 -14.71
N ILE A 259 2.10 2.73 -15.97
CA ILE A 259 1.38 3.28 -17.13
C ILE A 259 -0.05 2.73 -17.25
N PRO A 260 -0.36 1.45 -16.97
CA PRO A 260 -1.72 0.94 -17.08
C PRO A 260 -2.74 1.69 -16.23
N ASN A 261 -2.35 2.17 -15.04
CA ASN A 261 -3.20 3.03 -14.21
C ASN A 261 -3.42 4.42 -14.83
N LEU A 262 -2.46 4.88 -15.63
CA LEU A 262 -2.45 6.19 -16.30
C LEU A 262 -3.05 6.14 -17.71
N LEU A 263 -3.40 4.95 -18.22
CA LEU A 263 -4.19 4.80 -19.45
C LEU A 263 -5.68 5.07 -19.21
N VAL A 264 -6.10 5.27 -17.96
CA VAL A 264 -7.43 5.75 -17.54
C VAL A 264 -7.39 7.29 -17.57
N PRO A 265 -7.99 7.97 -18.57
CA PRO A 265 -7.80 9.42 -18.74
C PRO A 265 -8.33 10.25 -17.57
N GLU A 266 -9.44 9.84 -16.96
CA GLU A 266 -10.00 10.56 -15.81
C GLU A 266 -9.06 10.56 -14.60
N ILE A 267 -8.25 9.50 -14.41
CA ILE A 267 -7.23 9.43 -13.36
C ILE A 267 -6.10 10.42 -13.65
N THR A 268 -5.61 10.48 -14.89
CA THR A 268 -4.51 11.37 -15.26
C THR A 268 -4.94 12.84 -15.16
N ASP A 269 -6.17 13.14 -15.59
CA ASP A 269 -6.80 14.44 -15.47
C ASP A 269 -6.94 14.87 -14.01
N ALA A 270 -7.46 13.99 -13.16
CA ALA A 270 -7.60 14.24 -11.74
C ALA A 270 -6.25 14.52 -11.08
N ILE A 271 -5.22 13.72 -11.34
CA ILE A 271 -3.87 13.94 -10.77
C ILE A 271 -3.25 15.25 -11.26
N ALA A 272 -3.39 15.54 -12.55
CA ALA A 272 -2.83 16.74 -13.17
C ALA A 272 -3.42 18.03 -12.56
N ALA A 273 -4.71 18.02 -12.25
CA ALA A 273 -5.43 19.14 -11.64
C ALA A 273 -5.02 19.45 -10.19
N ARG A 274 -4.38 18.52 -9.48
CA ARG A 274 -4.01 18.73 -8.06
C ARG A 274 -2.78 19.64 -7.91
N LEU A 275 -2.88 20.61 -7.00
CA LEU A 275 -1.78 21.49 -6.57
C LEU A 275 -1.18 21.06 -5.23
N ILE A 276 -0.88 19.76 -5.12
CA ILE A 276 -0.31 19.14 -3.92
C ILE A 276 1.06 18.52 -4.24
N PRO A 277 1.86 18.13 -3.24
CA PRO A 277 3.07 17.36 -3.47
C PRO A 277 2.76 16.06 -4.25
N ARG A 278 3.46 15.85 -5.36
CA ARG A 278 3.31 14.69 -6.25
C ARG A 278 4.68 14.18 -6.65
N ILE A 279 4.99 12.93 -6.32
CA ILE A 279 6.33 12.35 -6.54
C ILE A 279 6.25 11.02 -7.29
N TYR A 280 7.20 10.80 -8.20
CA TYR A 280 7.44 9.51 -8.82
C TYR A 280 8.59 8.78 -8.11
N VAL A 281 8.40 7.52 -7.75
CA VAL A 281 9.47 6.65 -7.20
C VAL A 281 10.06 5.82 -8.33
N CYS A 282 11.25 6.20 -8.78
CA CYS A 282 11.91 5.54 -9.90
C CYS A 282 12.41 4.15 -9.53
N ASN A 283 12.41 3.25 -10.51
CA ASN A 283 12.96 1.90 -10.35
C ASN A 283 14.47 1.94 -10.09
N ILE A 284 14.96 0.99 -9.31
CA ILE A 284 16.39 0.85 -8.98
C ILE A 284 17.15 0.19 -10.13
N MET A 285 16.51 -0.80 -10.75
CA MET A 285 17.04 -1.61 -11.85
C MET A 285 16.12 -1.50 -13.06
N THR A 286 16.68 -1.54 -14.25
CA THR A 286 15.93 -1.71 -15.51
C THR A 286 15.25 -3.07 -15.52
N GLN A 287 14.15 -3.18 -16.26
CA GLN A 287 13.41 -4.41 -16.43
C GLN A 287 13.60 -4.94 -17.87
N PRO A 288 14.11 -6.17 -18.03
CA PRO A 288 14.32 -6.76 -19.35
C PRO A 288 13.03 -6.83 -20.16
N GLY A 289 13.07 -6.36 -21.41
CA GLY A 289 11.91 -6.31 -22.29
C GLY A 289 10.95 -5.14 -22.05
N GLU A 290 11.18 -4.31 -21.02
CA GLU A 290 10.38 -3.12 -20.75
C GLU A 290 11.23 -1.85 -20.79
N THR A 291 12.29 -1.78 -19.98
CA THR A 291 13.06 -0.54 -19.74
C THR A 291 14.56 -0.74 -19.97
N ASP A 292 14.90 -1.58 -20.95
CA ASP A 292 16.28 -1.87 -21.33
C ASP A 292 17.05 -0.57 -21.66
N GLY A 293 18.12 -0.30 -20.91
CA GLY A 293 18.96 0.89 -21.09
C GLY A 293 18.36 2.22 -20.61
N TYR A 294 17.19 2.22 -19.97
CA TYR A 294 16.53 3.45 -19.55
C TYR A 294 17.32 4.19 -18.46
N SER A 295 17.45 5.50 -18.63
CA SER A 295 17.81 6.44 -17.58
C SER A 295 16.60 6.86 -16.73
N VAL A 296 16.83 7.67 -15.69
CA VAL A 296 15.76 8.32 -14.94
C VAL A 296 14.94 9.25 -15.83
N SER A 297 15.58 10.05 -16.70
CA SER A 297 14.86 10.96 -17.59
C SER A 297 14.00 10.20 -18.61
N ASP A 298 14.43 9.03 -19.08
CA ASP A 298 13.65 8.17 -19.98
C ASP A 298 12.35 7.70 -19.32
N HIS A 299 12.41 7.22 -18.07
CA HIS A 299 11.19 6.87 -17.33
C HIS A 299 10.22 8.05 -17.20
N ILE A 300 10.72 9.25 -16.93
CA ILE A 300 9.88 10.46 -16.81
C ILE A 300 9.25 10.81 -18.15
N LYS A 301 10.03 10.80 -19.24
CA LYS A 301 9.54 11.09 -20.60
C LYS A 301 8.47 10.08 -21.01
N THR A 302 8.70 8.79 -20.78
CA THR A 302 7.72 7.75 -21.11
C THR A 302 6.41 7.95 -20.34
N ILE A 303 6.45 8.33 -19.05
CA ILE A 303 5.22 8.62 -18.30
C ILE A 303 4.52 9.86 -18.86
N ASP A 304 5.26 10.96 -19.07
CA ASP A 304 4.70 12.22 -19.60
C ASP A 304 4.11 12.00 -21.02
N GLU A 305 4.72 11.16 -21.85
CA GLU A 305 4.25 10.77 -23.19
C GLU A 305 3.00 9.89 -23.13
N ALA A 306 2.98 8.87 -22.26
CA ALA A 306 1.88 7.93 -22.16
C ALA A 306 0.57 8.59 -21.70
N CYS A 307 0.64 9.59 -20.82
CA CYS A 307 -0.54 10.31 -20.34
C CYS A 307 -0.74 11.70 -20.97
N GLY A 308 0.20 12.16 -21.81
CA GLY A 308 0.17 13.50 -22.42
C GLY A 308 0.24 14.67 -21.43
N LYS A 309 0.57 14.42 -20.16
CA LYS A 309 0.48 15.39 -19.05
C LYS A 309 1.64 15.24 -18.08
N ARG A 310 1.96 16.33 -17.37
CA ARG A 310 2.97 16.33 -16.31
C ARG A 310 2.31 16.03 -14.97
N LEU A 311 2.42 14.78 -14.52
CA LEU A 311 1.69 14.31 -13.33
C LEU A 311 2.40 14.54 -11.99
N PHE A 312 3.71 14.76 -12.01
CA PHE A 312 4.51 14.93 -10.80
C PHE A 312 5.58 16.00 -10.99
N ASN A 313 6.03 16.59 -9.89
CA ASN A 313 7.06 17.64 -9.88
C ASN A 313 8.37 17.20 -9.23
N ALA A 314 8.42 15.99 -8.68
CA ALA A 314 9.61 15.42 -8.08
C ALA A 314 9.79 13.94 -8.48
N VAL A 315 11.04 13.49 -8.49
CA VAL A 315 11.41 12.09 -8.70
C VAL A 315 12.33 11.64 -7.57
N LEU A 316 11.99 10.53 -6.93
CA LEU A 316 12.84 9.86 -5.96
C LEU A 316 13.71 8.84 -6.69
N VAL A 317 15.01 8.93 -6.46
CA VAL A 317 16.01 8.05 -7.08
C VAL A 317 16.93 7.46 -6.04
N ASN A 318 17.25 6.18 -6.20
CA ASN A 318 18.21 5.53 -5.33
C ASN A 318 19.64 6.00 -5.65
N ARG A 319 20.36 6.50 -4.66
CA ARG A 319 21.67 7.15 -4.84
C ARG A 319 22.83 6.17 -4.94
N LYS A 320 22.77 5.05 -4.21
CA LYS A 320 23.86 4.07 -4.11
C LYS A 320 23.62 2.90 -5.06
N TYR A 321 24.60 2.55 -5.88
CA TYR A 321 24.55 1.34 -6.70
C TYR A 321 24.45 0.06 -5.86
N PRO A 322 23.80 -1.00 -6.38
CA PRO A 322 23.84 -2.33 -5.80
C PRO A 322 25.28 -2.84 -5.62
N SER A 323 25.46 -3.78 -4.70
CA SER A 323 26.73 -4.49 -4.51
C SER A 323 27.14 -5.27 -5.77
N ALA A 324 28.43 -5.60 -5.89
CA ALA A 324 28.95 -6.37 -7.03
C ALA A 324 28.22 -7.71 -7.21
N GLY A 325 27.88 -8.42 -6.13
CA GLY A 325 27.12 -9.67 -6.18
C GLY A 325 25.73 -9.49 -6.80
N SER A 326 24.99 -8.47 -6.35
CA SER A 326 23.71 -8.08 -6.93
C SER A 326 23.85 -7.69 -8.41
N LEU A 327 24.86 -6.88 -8.75
CA LEU A 327 25.09 -6.48 -10.14
C LEU A 327 25.37 -7.66 -11.07
N ILE A 328 26.19 -8.62 -10.64
CA ILE A 328 26.47 -9.84 -11.41
C ILE A 328 25.17 -10.63 -11.62
N LYS A 329 24.36 -10.81 -10.58
CA LYS A 329 23.10 -11.53 -10.66
C LYS A 329 22.11 -10.87 -11.64
N TYR A 330 21.92 -9.56 -11.54
CA TYR A 330 20.98 -8.85 -12.42
C TYR A 330 21.50 -8.76 -13.87
N ALA A 331 22.82 -8.68 -14.08
CA ALA A 331 23.42 -8.71 -15.41
C ALA A 331 23.15 -10.04 -16.15
N GLN A 332 23.06 -11.18 -15.44
CA GLN A 332 22.70 -12.47 -16.05
C GLN A 332 21.32 -12.48 -16.70
N VAL A 333 20.40 -11.63 -16.20
CA VAL A 333 19.07 -11.45 -16.76
C VAL A 333 18.94 -10.18 -17.60
N LYS A 334 20.06 -9.53 -17.98
CA LYS A 334 20.10 -8.27 -18.74
C LYS A 334 19.44 -7.08 -18.05
N SER A 335 19.44 -7.08 -16.72
CA SER A 335 18.96 -5.95 -15.91
C SER A 335 20.14 -5.16 -15.35
N HIS A 336 20.06 -3.83 -15.42
CA HIS A 336 21.13 -2.91 -15.05
C HIS A 336 20.59 -1.83 -14.12
N PRO A 337 21.43 -1.21 -13.27
CA PRO A 337 20.99 -0.08 -12.45
C PRO A 337 20.49 1.08 -13.32
N VAL A 338 19.35 1.66 -12.95
CA VAL A 338 18.81 2.85 -13.64
C VAL A 338 19.73 4.04 -13.36
N PHE A 339 20.30 4.61 -14.42
CA PHE A 339 21.26 5.70 -14.31
C PHE A 339 20.55 7.06 -14.13
N LEU A 340 21.02 7.86 -13.17
CA LEU A 340 20.57 9.25 -12.98
C LEU A 340 21.35 10.21 -13.89
N ASP A 341 20.78 10.50 -15.04
CA ASP A 341 21.18 11.55 -15.98
C ASP A 341 20.72 12.93 -15.47
N ARG A 342 21.45 13.47 -14.50
CA ARG A 342 21.08 14.68 -13.74
C ARG A 342 20.72 15.88 -14.61
N GLU A 343 21.48 16.13 -15.68
CA GLU A 343 21.29 17.28 -16.55
C GLU A 343 19.95 17.18 -17.30
N GLU A 344 19.72 16.05 -17.98
CA GLU A 344 18.48 15.76 -18.71
C GLU A 344 17.26 15.73 -17.78
N THR A 345 17.39 15.07 -16.61
CA THR A 345 16.33 15.05 -15.60
C THR A 345 15.99 16.47 -15.10
N SER A 346 16.99 17.34 -14.96
CA SER A 346 16.77 18.73 -14.52
C SER A 346 16.08 19.57 -15.61
N LYS A 347 16.41 19.35 -16.90
CA LYS A 347 15.75 20.00 -18.04
C LYS A 347 14.26 19.68 -18.12
N LEU A 348 13.83 18.50 -17.64
CA LEU A 348 12.42 18.14 -17.52
C LEU A 348 11.67 18.94 -16.45
N GLY A 349 12.36 19.70 -15.60
CA GLY A 349 11.77 20.55 -14.57
C GLY A 349 11.23 19.75 -13.38
N ARG A 350 11.91 18.66 -13.00
CA ARG A 350 11.56 17.83 -11.85
C ARG A 350 12.61 17.94 -10.76
N ARG A 351 12.17 18.05 -9.50
CA ARG A 351 13.06 18.05 -8.34
C ARG A 351 13.57 16.63 -8.09
N ILE A 352 14.89 16.47 -8.14
CA ILE A 352 15.55 15.20 -7.87
C ILE A 352 15.69 14.98 -6.36
N VAL A 353 15.12 13.90 -5.84
CA VAL A 353 15.25 13.45 -4.45
C VAL A 353 16.14 12.20 -4.42
N ALA A 354 17.46 12.40 -4.38
CA ALA A 354 18.44 11.32 -4.37
C ALA A 354 18.73 10.83 -2.93
N THR A 355 18.39 9.57 -2.63
CA THR A 355 18.52 8.99 -1.28
C THR A 355 18.87 7.51 -1.33
N ASN A 356 19.28 6.91 -0.20
CA ASN A 356 19.54 5.48 -0.12
C ASN A 356 18.29 4.76 0.42
N VAL A 357 17.46 4.27 -0.49
CA VAL A 357 16.20 3.57 -0.17
C VAL A 357 16.22 2.10 -0.59
N MET A 358 17.36 1.62 -1.09
CA MET A 358 17.56 0.22 -1.46
C MET A 358 17.79 -0.67 -0.24
N TYR A 359 17.26 -1.90 -0.33
CA TYR A 359 17.60 -3.07 0.45
C TYR A 359 18.12 -4.14 -0.50
N GLU A 360 19.20 -4.79 -0.10
CA GLU A 360 19.77 -5.93 -0.79
C GLU A 360 19.65 -7.13 0.14
N ASP A 361 19.06 -8.20 -0.36
CA ASP A 361 18.99 -9.47 0.35
C ASP A 361 20.35 -10.17 0.24
N GLU A 362 20.95 -10.52 1.38
CA GLU A 362 22.33 -11.02 1.41
C GLU A 362 22.48 -12.42 0.81
N GLU A 363 21.45 -13.26 0.93
CA GLU A 363 21.45 -14.65 0.44
C GLU A 363 21.05 -14.73 -1.03
N THR A 364 19.99 -14.01 -1.39
CA THR A 364 19.41 -14.07 -2.74
C THR A 364 19.96 -12.99 -3.65
N HIS A 365 20.70 -11.99 -3.15
CA HIS A 365 21.15 -10.82 -3.92
C HIS A 365 20.03 -10.09 -4.67
N LEU A 366 18.79 -10.19 -4.17
CA LEU A 366 17.66 -9.47 -4.74
C LEU A 366 17.68 -8.02 -4.24
N VAL A 367 17.46 -7.10 -5.18
CA VAL A 367 17.44 -5.67 -4.94
C VAL A 367 16.00 -5.19 -4.87
N ARG A 368 15.64 -4.53 -3.78
CA ARG A 368 14.29 -3.98 -3.57
C ARG A 368 14.35 -2.62 -2.88
N HIS A 369 13.25 -1.90 -2.90
CA HIS A 369 13.08 -0.78 -1.99
C HIS A 369 12.90 -1.28 -0.55
N ASN A 370 13.65 -0.71 0.38
CA ASN A 370 13.42 -0.90 1.81
C ASN A 370 12.16 -0.12 2.22
N SER A 371 11.13 -0.84 2.66
CA SER A 371 9.81 -0.28 3.01
C SER A 371 9.91 0.88 4.01
N GLU A 372 10.63 0.68 5.12
CA GLU A 372 10.74 1.69 6.19
C GLU A 372 11.51 2.93 5.76
N ARG A 373 12.68 2.74 5.11
CA ARG A 373 13.51 3.85 4.64
C ARG A 373 12.79 4.65 3.56
N LEU A 374 12.12 3.96 2.62
CA LEU A 374 11.37 4.60 1.55
C LEU A 374 10.23 5.45 2.12
N ALA A 375 9.38 4.87 2.97
CA ALA A 375 8.27 5.61 3.60
C ALA A 375 8.77 6.82 4.42
N ARG A 376 9.84 6.65 5.20
CA ARG A 376 10.44 7.73 5.99
C ARG A 376 10.91 8.89 5.12
N VAL A 377 11.58 8.60 4.00
CA VAL A 377 12.06 9.65 3.10
C VAL A 377 10.90 10.35 2.41
N LEU A 378 9.91 9.60 1.93
CA LEU A 378 8.73 10.15 1.26
C LEU A 378 7.94 11.08 2.18
N LEU A 379 7.76 10.71 3.46
CA LEU A 379 7.07 11.58 4.40
C LEU A 379 7.90 12.78 4.84
N ARG A 380 9.21 12.62 5.00
CA ARG A 380 10.10 13.77 5.25
C ARG A 380 10.06 14.77 4.10
N TRP A 381 10.00 14.28 2.86
CA TRP A 381 9.86 15.13 1.68
C TRP A 381 8.50 15.84 1.67
N TYR A 382 7.42 15.10 1.89
CA TYR A 382 6.06 15.66 2.02
C TYR A 382 6.00 16.79 3.06
N SER A 383 6.49 16.57 4.28
CA SER A 383 6.47 17.59 5.34
C SER A 383 7.25 18.86 4.97
N ARG A 384 8.24 18.78 4.10
CA ARG A 384 9.03 19.93 3.62
C ARG A 384 8.42 20.62 2.39
N ALA A 385 7.62 19.89 1.62
CA ALA A 385 6.92 20.45 0.46
C ALA A 385 5.60 21.12 0.87
N HIS A 386 5.07 20.76 2.04
CA HIS A 386 3.84 21.30 2.63
C HIS A 386 4.09 22.44 3.65
N ALA A 387 5.32 22.56 4.15
CA ALA A 387 5.77 23.70 4.96
C ALA A 387 6.21 24.85 4.04
#